data_AF-A0A350W1R3-F1
#
_entry.id   AF-A0A350W1R3-F1
#
_cell.length_a   1.000
_cell.length_b   1.000
_cell.length_c   1.000
_cell.angle_alpha   90.00
_cell.angle_beta   90.00
_cell.angle_gamma   90.00
#
_symmetry.space_group_name_H-M   'P 1'
#
loop_
_entity.id
_entity.type
_entity.pdbx_description
1 polymer ?
#
loop_
_entity_poly.entity_id
_entity_poly.type
_entity_poly.pdbx_seq_one_letter_code
_entity_poly.pdbx_strand_id
1 'polypeptide(L)'
;MIETIKKLRKIMKDYERLRKIIIFVIFLNFCNFSNFYNCLYPAFESRPPGARPLGMSAAFVALSNDTNAPYYNPAGLRLIPEFECSTTYNQLFSVEGLQYNVFSAAMPVEKLGVVGLSYSQFGPSEYKERTVVLSNAFLLSEGLLFGYNLKTNFLKISEYGSDSATAVDLGVLARISENFAIGSSAKNINEPVIGNDKIPEVFTVGIFLRPLKGINFGWDVEKTQDQSVSLHFGTEFRILEFFLIRSGVQTDPSRFSFGFGFNRKSLYFDYAYFTHPTMDADHVFSLSIKTSLEKEAVIEYKPKEKKTRQPRTTRKKAEEKPAVEETEAQQPSLKVNINTASVEELTTLPGIGAVMAKRIVDYRTEQEQFGSIEDLLKVPRMTRRIYDKIEGMITVGR
;
A
#
# COMPACT_ATOMS: atom_id res chain seq x y z
N MET A 1 -8.89 -43.21 23.82
CA MET A 1 -7.96 -43.76 22.82
C MET A 1 -8.39 -43.45 21.38
N ILE A 2 -9.60 -43.85 20.94
CA ILE A 2 -10.12 -43.60 19.57
C ILE A 2 -10.22 -42.10 19.24
N GLU A 3 -10.64 -41.29 20.21
CA GLU A 3 -10.81 -39.84 20.03
C GLU A 3 -9.48 -39.10 19.88
N THR A 4 -8.46 -39.54 20.62
CA THR A 4 -7.06 -39.08 20.50
C THR A 4 -6.50 -39.37 19.10
N ILE A 5 -6.76 -40.56 18.56
CA ILE A 5 -6.31 -40.97 17.22
C ILE A 5 -7.02 -40.15 16.13
N LYS A 6 -8.31 -39.85 16.27
CA LYS A 6 -9.03 -38.97 15.34
C LYS A 6 -8.48 -37.54 15.36
N LYS A 7 -8.12 -37.01 16.54
CA LYS A 7 -7.50 -35.69 16.70
C LYS A 7 -6.12 -35.63 16.03
N LEU A 8 -5.29 -36.65 16.22
CA LEU A 8 -3.98 -36.80 15.56
C LEU A 8 -4.09 -36.90 14.03
N ARG A 9 -5.04 -37.69 13.50
CA ARG A 9 -5.29 -37.78 12.05
C ARG A 9 -5.73 -36.45 11.44
N LYS A 10 -6.53 -35.66 12.17
CA LYS A 10 -6.94 -34.32 11.71
C LYS A 10 -5.75 -33.38 11.62
N ILE A 11 -4.92 -33.34 12.67
CA ILE A 11 -3.67 -32.54 12.71
C ILE A 11 -2.72 -32.94 11.56
N MET A 12 -2.54 -34.24 11.32
CA MET A 12 -1.71 -34.74 10.22
C MET A 12 -2.27 -34.37 8.82
N LYS A 13 -3.60 -34.38 8.65
CA LYS A 13 -4.24 -34.02 7.38
C LYS A 13 -4.14 -32.51 7.11
N ASP A 14 -4.24 -31.70 8.16
CA ASP A 14 -4.02 -30.26 8.09
C ASP A 14 -2.55 -29.94 7.80
N TYR A 15 -1.61 -30.74 8.33
CA TYR A 15 -0.18 -30.65 8.00
C TYR A 15 0.12 -31.00 6.54
N GLU A 16 -0.49 -32.05 5.97
CA GLU A 16 -0.32 -32.38 4.55
C GLU A 16 -0.91 -31.31 3.62
N ARG A 17 -2.03 -30.69 4.02
CA ARG A 17 -2.59 -29.54 3.29
C ARG A 17 -1.67 -28.32 3.37
N LEU A 18 -1.12 -28.04 4.55
CA LEU A 18 -0.16 -26.96 4.78
C LEU A 18 1.15 -27.19 4.01
N ARG A 19 1.66 -28.42 4.00
CA ARG A 19 2.84 -28.84 3.23
C ARG A 19 2.65 -28.58 1.73
N LYS A 20 1.47 -28.91 1.18
CA LYS A 20 1.15 -28.64 -0.22
C LYS A 20 1.08 -27.14 -0.53
N ILE A 21 0.55 -26.32 0.39
CA ILE A 21 0.55 -24.86 0.26
C ILE A 21 1.97 -24.31 0.30
N ILE A 22 2.82 -24.79 1.23
CA ILE A 22 4.22 -24.37 1.34
C ILE A 22 4.99 -24.72 0.06
N ILE A 23 4.87 -25.95 -0.45
CA ILE A 23 5.52 -26.38 -1.69
C ILE A 23 5.02 -25.54 -2.88
N PHE A 24 3.72 -25.25 -2.95
CA PHE A 24 3.15 -24.42 -4.00
C PHE A 24 3.64 -22.97 -3.93
N VAL A 25 3.76 -22.39 -2.73
CA VAL A 25 4.32 -21.05 -2.54
C VAL A 25 5.80 -21.00 -2.91
N ILE A 26 6.60 -21.98 -2.50
CA ILE A 26 8.01 -22.10 -2.91
C ILE A 26 8.14 -22.21 -4.43
N PHE A 27 7.30 -23.04 -5.06
CA PHE A 27 7.26 -23.21 -6.51
C PHE A 27 6.84 -21.93 -7.25
N LEU A 28 5.83 -21.21 -6.74
CA LEU A 28 5.36 -19.94 -7.33
C LEU A 28 6.45 -18.85 -7.28
N ASN A 29 7.25 -18.83 -6.20
CA ASN A 29 8.38 -17.91 -6.07
C ASN A 29 9.56 -18.31 -6.99
N PHE A 30 9.63 -19.55 -7.47
CA PHE A 30 10.74 -20.07 -8.29
C PHE A 30 10.49 -19.95 -9.81
N CYS A 31 9.25 -19.76 -10.27
CA CYS A 31 8.88 -19.86 -11.70
C CYS A 31 9.03 -18.58 -12.54
N ASN A 32 9.65 -17.51 -12.05
CA ASN A 32 9.91 -16.31 -12.86
C ASN A 32 11.42 -16.01 -12.87
N PHE A 33 12.14 -16.63 -13.79
CA PHE A 33 13.58 -16.39 -13.98
C PHE A 33 13.87 -16.03 -15.44
N SER A 34 14.24 -14.78 -15.67
CA SER A 34 14.94 -14.37 -16.87
C SER A 34 15.89 -13.21 -16.53
N ASN A 35 17.08 -13.30 -17.13
CA ASN A 35 18.30 -12.51 -16.96
C ASN A 35 18.12 -10.98 -16.83
N PHE A 36 19.01 -10.31 -16.08
CA PHE A 36 20.06 -9.39 -16.61
C PHE A 36 20.50 -8.25 -15.64
N TYR A 37 21.65 -7.66 -16.02
CA TYR A 37 22.25 -6.32 -15.82
C TYR A 37 22.71 -5.83 -14.43
N ASN A 38 23.95 -5.34 -14.40
CA ASN A 38 24.62 -4.69 -13.28
C ASN A 38 24.52 -3.17 -13.43
N CYS A 39 24.21 -2.46 -12.36
CA CYS A 39 24.42 -1.02 -12.23
C CYS A 39 25.33 -0.74 -11.03
N LEU A 40 26.09 0.35 -11.09
CA LEU A 40 26.95 0.84 -10.00
C LEU A 40 26.13 1.74 -9.07
N TYR A 41 26.39 1.68 -7.76
CA TYR A 41 25.58 2.32 -6.72
C TYR A 41 26.33 3.48 -6.01
N PRO A 42 25.63 4.58 -5.63
CA PRO A 42 26.20 5.70 -4.87
C PRO A 42 26.29 5.41 -3.35
N ALA A 43 26.92 6.33 -2.60
CA ALA A 43 26.97 6.30 -1.13
C ALA A 43 25.57 6.37 -0.50
N PHE A 44 25.42 5.84 0.73
CA PHE A 44 24.11 5.69 1.43
C PHE A 44 23.09 4.82 0.69
N GLU A 45 23.57 3.76 0.02
CA GLU A 45 22.72 2.70 -0.56
C GLU A 45 21.76 2.10 0.50
N SER A 46 20.62 1.58 0.04
CA SER A 46 19.66 0.86 0.87
C SER A 46 20.28 -0.42 1.45
N ARG A 47 20.89 -0.30 2.63
CA ARG A 47 21.42 -1.41 3.42
C ARG A 47 20.33 -2.03 4.29
N PRO A 48 20.37 -3.35 4.53
CA PRO A 48 19.33 -4.04 5.30
C PRO A 48 19.32 -3.55 6.75
N PRO A 49 18.25 -2.86 7.20
CA PRO A 49 18.20 -2.28 8.54
C PRO A 49 17.87 -3.31 9.64
N GLY A 50 17.36 -4.48 9.24
CA GLY A 50 17.00 -5.56 10.16
C GLY A 50 16.73 -6.90 9.48
N ALA A 51 16.92 -7.98 10.24
CA ALA A 51 16.83 -9.35 9.77
C ALA A 51 15.39 -9.76 9.41
N ARG A 52 14.39 -9.32 10.18
CA ARG A 52 12.98 -9.67 9.91
C ARG A 52 12.51 -9.26 8.51
N PRO A 53 12.60 -7.98 8.10
CA PRO A 53 12.19 -7.58 6.75
C PRO A 53 13.12 -8.16 5.68
N LEU A 54 14.42 -8.30 5.95
CA LEU A 54 15.36 -8.91 5.00
C LEU A 54 15.03 -10.38 4.73
N GLY A 55 14.62 -11.15 5.73
CA GLY A 55 14.16 -12.53 5.56
C GLY A 55 12.93 -12.65 4.63
N MET A 56 12.21 -11.56 4.42
CA MET A 56 11.10 -11.39 3.47
C MET A 56 11.51 -10.67 2.18
N SER A 57 12.81 -10.58 1.87
CA SER A 57 13.37 -9.84 0.72
C SER A 57 12.82 -8.42 0.61
N ALA A 58 12.79 -7.70 1.74
CA ALA A 58 12.33 -6.31 1.81
C ALA A 58 10.84 -6.07 1.45
N ALA A 59 10.02 -7.12 1.26
CA ALA A 59 8.58 -7.01 1.05
C ALA A 59 7.85 -6.70 2.37
N PHE A 60 7.95 -5.44 2.81
CA PHE A 60 7.64 -5.01 4.17
C PHE A 60 6.87 -3.69 4.26
N VAL A 61 6.69 -2.93 3.17
CA VAL A 61 6.09 -1.58 3.22
C VAL A 61 4.67 -1.56 3.75
N ALA A 62 3.86 -2.58 3.43
CA ALA A 62 2.51 -2.72 3.95
C ALA A 62 2.41 -3.51 5.28
N LEU A 63 3.52 -4.13 5.72
CA LEU A 63 3.59 -4.84 6.99
C LEU A 63 4.16 -3.96 8.10
N SER A 64 5.33 -3.36 7.89
CA SER A 64 6.02 -2.26 8.60
C SER A 64 5.62 -2.01 10.08
N ASN A 65 5.45 -3.05 10.89
CA ASN A 65 4.80 -2.96 12.20
C ASN A 65 5.78 -3.10 13.38
N ASP A 66 7.03 -2.75 13.18
CA ASP A 66 8.08 -2.84 14.19
C ASP A 66 9.11 -1.72 14.03
N THR A 67 10.17 -1.75 14.83
CA THR A 67 11.25 -0.76 14.82
C THR A 67 12.07 -0.69 13.53
N ASN A 68 11.81 -1.53 12.52
CA ASN A 68 12.35 -1.37 11.17
C ASN A 68 11.53 -0.38 10.33
N ALA A 69 10.33 -0.01 10.77
CA ALA A 69 9.42 0.86 10.04
C ALA A 69 10.02 2.18 9.52
N PRO A 70 10.92 2.89 10.25
CA PRO A 70 11.59 4.08 9.74
C PRO A 70 12.29 3.86 8.39
N TYR A 71 12.77 2.65 8.10
CA TYR A 71 13.51 2.34 6.88
C TYR A 71 12.64 1.79 5.75
N TYR A 72 11.38 1.46 6.00
CA TYR A 72 10.46 0.89 5.00
C TYR A 72 9.25 1.79 4.79
N ASN A 73 8.41 1.94 5.81
CA ASN A 73 7.25 2.80 5.79
C ASN A 73 7.02 3.38 7.20
N PRO A 74 7.32 4.68 7.43
CA PRO A 74 7.22 5.27 8.76
C PRO A 74 5.80 5.27 9.31
N ALA A 75 4.75 5.27 8.46
CA ALA A 75 3.36 5.18 8.93
C ALA A 75 3.09 3.91 9.76
N GLY A 76 3.83 2.84 9.47
CA GLY A 76 3.70 1.58 10.18
C GLY A 76 4.17 1.62 11.64
N LEU A 77 5.00 2.61 12.04
CA LEU A 77 5.35 2.83 13.45
C LEU A 77 4.11 3.00 14.33
N ARG A 78 3.01 3.55 13.79
CA ARG A 78 1.76 3.73 14.54
C ARG A 78 1.17 2.39 15.00
N LEU A 79 1.58 1.26 14.42
CA LEU A 79 1.18 -0.09 14.84
C LEU A 79 1.92 -0.60 16.08
N ILE A 80 2.93 0.11 16.59
CA ILE A 80 3.66 -0.28 17.79
C ILE A 80 2.83 0.13 19.03
N PRO A 81 2.41 -0.82 19.89
CA PRO A 81 1.49 -0.55 21.00
C PRO A 81 2.16 0.03 22.25
N GLU A 82 3.44 -0.24 22.47
CA GLU A 82 4.21 0.22 23.64
C GLU A 82 5.68 0.46 23.26
N PHE A 83 6.55 0.66 24.22
CA PHE A 83 7.98 0.80 23.95
C PHE A 83 8.55 -0.45 23.26
N GLU A 84 9.25 -0.22 22.16
CA GLU A 84 10.02 -1.24 21.45
C GLU A 84 11.39 -0.68 21.10
N CYS A 85 12.44 -1.48 21.26
CA CYS A 85 13.75 -1.18 20.69
C CYS A 85 14.35 -2.41 20.01
N SER A 86 15.25 -2.16 19.06
CA SER A 86 16.00 -3.19 18.37
C SER A 86 17.42 -2.73 18.06
N THR A 87 18.30 -3.71 17.91
CA THR A 87 19.64 -3.54 17.35
C THR A 87 19.86 -4.59 16.28
N THR A 88 20.58 -4.23 15.23
CA THR A 88 20.94 -5.09 14.11
C THR A 88 22.43 -5.01 13.86
N TYR A 89 23.05 -6.16 13.63
CA TYR A 89 24.42 -6.30 13.17
C TYR A 89 24.45 -7.02 11.81
N ASN A 90 25.27 -6.50 10.90
CA ASN A 90 25.59 -7.12 9.63
C ASN A 90 27.08 -6.86 9.28
N GLN A 91 27.72 -7.85 8.66
CA GLN A 91 29.00 -7.69 7.98
C GLN A 91 28.75 -7.92 6.49
N LEU A 92 28.69 -6.83 5.72
CA LEU A 92 28.27 -6.90 4.32
C LEU A 92 29.24 -7.74 3.50
N PHE A 93 28.67 -8.66 2.73
CA PHE A 93 29.37 -9.59 1.85
C PHE A 93 30.44 -10.42 2.57
N SER A 94 30.28 -10.60 3.89
CA SER A 94 31.28 -11.25 4.75
C SER A 94 32.67 -10.58 4.71
N VAL A 95 32.79 -9.34 4.22
CA VAL A 95 34.06 -8.61 4.12
C VAL A 95 34.38 -7.86 5.41
N GLU A 96 35.61 -8.04 5.90
CA GLU A 96 36.09 -7.32 7.08
C GLU A 96 36.10 -5.80 6.84
N GLY A 97 35.66 -5.03 7.84
CA GLY A 97 35.54 -3.57 7.74
C GLY A 97 34.23 -3.06 7.15
N LEU A 98 33.45 -3.89 6.44
CA LEU A 98 32.13 -3.51 5.90
C LEU A 98 30.99 -3.78 6.88
N GLN A 99 31.20 -3.38 8.13
CA GLN A 99 30.22 -3.56 9.19
C GLN A 99 29.10 -2.53 9.05
N TYR A 100 27.85 -2.99 9.20
CA TYR A 100 26.67 -2.15 9.28
C TYR A 100 25.90 -2.46 10.56
N ASN A 101 25.72 -1.43 11.38
CA ASN A 101 25.03 -1.54 12.66
C ASN A 101 23.85 -0.59 12.69
N VAL A 102 22.73 -1.04 13.24
CA VAL A 102 21.52 -0.23 13.41
C VAL A 102 21.02 -0.36 14.84
N PHE A 103 20.60 0.76 15.42
CA PHE A 103 19.78 0.81 16.61
C PHE A 103 18.51 1.57 16.31
N SER A 104 17.37 1.07 16.77
CA SER A 104 16.07 1.74 16.63
C SER A 104 15.28 1.63 17.93
N ALA A 105 14.59 2.70 18.29
CA ALA A 105 13.62 2.71 19.38
C ALA A 105 12.35 3.45 18.95
N ALA A 106 11.21 2.98 19.42
CA ALA A 106 9.92 3.59 19.17
C ALA A 106 9.06 3.53 20.43
N MET A 107 8.28 4.59 20.65
CA MET A 107 7.35 4.65 21.77
C MET A 107 6.10 5.45 21.42
N PRO A 108 4.92 5.00 21.86
CA PRO A 108 3.72 5.82 21.84
C PRO A 108 3.87 7.03 22.76
N VAL A 109 3.44 8.19 22.26
CA VAL A 109 3.36 9.45 23.01
C VAL A 109 1.96 10.01 22.85
N GLU A 110 1.35 10.40 23.97
CA GLU A 110 0.01 10.95 23.98
C GLU A 110 -0.11 12.13 22.99
N LYS A 111 -1.17 12.13 22.17
CA LYS A 111 -1.48 13.13 21.13
C LYS A 111 -0.51 13.19 19.94
N LEU A 112 0.73 12.74 20.07
CA LEU A 112 1.71 12.72 18.98
C LEU A 112 1.70 11.41 18.18
N GLY A 113 1.01 10.37 18.67
CA GLY A 113 1.01 9.05 18.02
C GLY A 113 2.20 8.23 18.50
N VAL A 114 3.04 7.76 17.58
CA VAL A 114 4.28 7.03 17.90
C VAL A 114 5.46 7.84 17.40
N VAL A 115 6.45 8.05 18.27
CA VAL A 115 7.72 8.67 17.91
C VAL A 115 8.80 7.59 17.83
N GLY A 116 9.73 7.75 16.90
CA GLY A 116 10.85 6.84 16.69
C GLY A 116 12.18 7.57 16.59
N LEU A 117 13.23 6.92 17.05
CA LEU A 117 14.62 7.33 16.85
C LEU A 117 15.39 6.13 16.32
N SER A 118 16.09 6.31 15.21
CA SER A 118 17.00 5.31 14.67
C SER A 118 18.39 5.90 14.43
N TYR A 119 19.41 5.09 14.66
CA TYR A 119 20.80 5.38 14.36
C TYR A 119 21.37 4.23 13.54
N SER A 120 22.06 4.52 12.45
CA SER A 120 22.85 3.52 11.73
C SER A 120 24.27 3.99 11.48
N GLN A 121 25.19 3.04 11.39
CA GLN A 121 26.59 3.28 11.08
C GLN A 121 27.12 2.20 10.13
N PHE A 122 27.76 2.63 9.06
CA PHE A 122 28.44 1.79 8.09
C PHE A 122 29.92 2.17 7.96
N GLY A 123 30.76 1.16 7.75
CA GLY A 123 32.12 1.31 7.26
C GLY A 123 33.20 1.37 8.33
N PRO A 124 34.48 1.27 7.92
CA PRO A 124 35.64 1.18 8.79
C PRO A 124 36.05 2.56 9.36
N SER A 125 37.26 2.68 9.89
CA SER A 125 37.71 3.91 10.55
C SER A 125 37.96 5.06 9.56
N GLU A 126 38.37 4.69 8.35
CA GLU A 126 38.81 5.51 7.23
C GLU A 126 37.62 6.06 6.42
N TYR A 127 36.50 5.33 6.43
CA TYR A 127 35.28 5.67 5.72
C TYR A 127 34.08 5.35 6.61
N LYS A 128 33.35 6.38 7.05
CA LYS A 128 32.16 6.22 7.89
C LYS A 128 30.97 6.94 7.31
N GLU A 129 29.89 6.18 7.18
CA GLU A 129 28.55 6.71 6.97
C GLU A 129 27.73 6.54 8.24
N ARG A 130 27.05 7.59 8.67
CA ARG A 130 26.13 7.55 9.80
C ARG A 130 24.80 8.16 9.41
N THR A 131 23.72 7.58 9.90
CA THR A 131 22.38 8.11 9.68
C THR A 131 21.67 8.25 11.02
N VAL A 132 21.05 9.40 11.27
CA VAL A 132 20.11 9.58 12.37
C VAL A 132 18.73 9.82 11.76
N VAL A 133 17.73 9.07 12.22
CA VAL A 133 16.34 9.20 11.75
C VAL A 133 15.45 9.55 12.95
N LEU A 134 14.75 10.66 12.85
CA LEU A 134 13.66 11.01 13.74
C LEU A 134 12.35 10.72 13.01
N SER A 135 11.51 9.88 13.61
CA SER A 135 10.27 9.43 12.99
C SER A 135 9.07 9.84 13.83
N ASN A 136 7.96 10.14 13.17
CA ASN A 136 6.66 10.25 13.80
C ASN A 136 5.58 9.59 12.95
N ALA A 137 4.63 8.91 13.59
CA ALA A 137 3.51 8.27 12.92
C ALA A 137 2.23 8.41 13.74
N PHE A 138 1.14 8.73 13.04
CA PHE A 138 -0.15 8.99 13.66
C PHE A 138 -1.30 8.49 12.78
N LEU A 139 -2.49 8.46 13.38
CA LEU A 139 -3.73 8.09 12.71
C LEU A 139 -4.31 9.33 12.02
N LEU A 140 -4.51 9.28 10.71
CA LEU A 140 -5.21 10.34 9.96
C LEU A 140 -6.73 10.17 10.03
N SER A 141 -7.19 8.94 9.84
CA SER A 141 -8.59 8.55 9.91
C SER A 141 -8.70 7.06 10.21
N GLU A 142 -9.90 6.53 10.38
CA GLU A 142 -10.11 5.09 10.59
C GLU A 142 -9.40 4.26 9.52
N GLY A 143 -8.48 3.40 9.97
CA GLY A 143 -7.67 2.54 9.12
C GLY A 143 -6.61 3.25 8.27
N LEU A 144 -6.45 4.58 8.33
CA LEU A 144 -5.46 5.32 7.55
C LEU A 144 -4.38 5.92 8.44
N LEU A 145 -3.15 5.46 8.28
CA LEU A 145 -1.99 5.90 9.03
C LEU A 145 -1.08 6.73 8.15
N PHE A 146 -0.44 7.70 8.77
CA PHE A 146 0.59 8.52 8.15
C PHE A 146 1.82 8.51 9.04
N GLY A 147 2.98 8.59 8.41
CA GLY A 147 4.22 8.83 9.13
C GLY A 147 5.22 9.56 8.25
N TYR A 148 6.18 10.20 8.91
CA TYR A 148 7.26 10.90 8.24
C TYR A 148 8.57 10.69 9.01
N ASN A 149 9.67 10.81 8.29
CA ASN A 149 11.01 10.84 8.85
C ASN A 149 11.69 12.16 8.53
N LEU A 150 12.44 12.68 9.49
CA LEU A 150 13.54 13.61 9.27
C LEU A 150 14.85 12.85 9.47
N LYS A 151 15.61 12.70 8.38
CA LYS A 151 16.83 11.89 8.34
C LYS A 151 18.04 12.79 8.13
N THR A 152 19.08 12.65 8.92
CA THR A 152 20.36 13.32 8.67
C THR A 152 21.44 12.28 8.43
N ASN A 153 22.03 12.34 7.23
CA ASN A 153 23.13 11.51 6.78
C ASN A 153 24.44 12.26 7.04
N PHE A 154 25.45 11.57 7.53
CA PHE A 154 26.79 12.10 7.79
C PHE A 154 27.81 11.21 7.12
N LEU A 155 28.62 11.79 6.25
CA LEU A 155 29.74 11.14 5.59
C LEU A 155 31.04 11.66 6.19
N LYS A 156 31.96 10.76 6.52
CA LYS A 156 33.33 11.11 6.91
C LYS A 156 34.31 10.22 6.18
N ILE A 157 35.28 10.85 5.52
CA ILE A 157 36.38 10.18 4.83
C ILE A 157 37.68 10.74 5.41
N SER A 158 38.52 9.87 5.96
CA SER A 158 39.83 10.26 6.48
C SER A 158 40.63 10.98 5.39
N GLU A 159 41.31 12.06 5.74
CA GLU A 159 42.08 12.93 4.82
C GLU A 159 41.26 13.77 3.82
N TYR A 160 39.98 13.44 3.57
CA TYR A 160 39.11 14.17 2.63
C TYR A 160 38.02 15.02 3.31
N GLY A 161 37.76 14.80 4.61
CA GLY A 161 36.86 15.63 5.40
C GLY A 161 35.52 14.96 5.75
N SER A 162 34.50 15.78 6.01
CA SER A 162 33.16 15.31 6.36
C SER A 162 32.09 16.20 5.75
N ASP A 163 30.96 15.59 5.43
CA ASP A 163 29.79 16.29 4.92
C ASP A 163 28.49 15.72 5.54
N SER A 164 27.39 16.45 5.44
CA SER A 164 26.09 15.98 5.91
C SER A 164 24.94 16.50 5.05
N ALA A 165 23.88 15.69 4.98
CA ALA A 165 22.70 16.00 4.19
C ALA A 165 21.43 15.54 4.90
N THR A 166 20.40 16.38 4.88
CA THR A 166 19.11 16.08 5.52
C THR A 166 18.08 15.66 4.48
N ALA A 167 17.47 14.49 4.68
CA ALA A 167 16.41 13.95 3.86
C ALA A 167 15.06 13.96 4.59
N VAL A 168 13.99 13.96 3.80
CA VAL A 168 12.63 13.72 4.27
C VAL A 168 12.10 12.43 3.64
N ASP A 169 11.51 11.57 4.47
CA ASP A 169 10.77 10.40 4.00
C ASP A 169 9.30 10.51 4.46
N LEU A 170 8.37 10.01 3.65
CA LEU A 170 6.93 10.00 3.91
C LEU A 170 6.37 8.59 3.76
N GLY A 171 5.36 8.26 4.56
CA GLY A 171 4.70 6.97 4.54
C GLY A 171 3.20 7.11 4.74
N VAL A 172 2.45 6.26 4.05
CA VAL A 172 1.02 6.05 4.25
C VAL A 172 0.75 4.56 4.38
N LEU A 173 -0.14 4.18 5.30
CA LEU A 173 -0.57 2.80 5.46
C LEU A 173 -2.09 2.72 5.65
N ALA A 174 -2.77 2.07 4.71
CA ALA A 174 -4.20 1.81 4.75
C ALA A 174 -4.47 0.38 5.24
N ARG A 175 -4.94 0.26 6.48
CA ARG A 175 -5.45 -0.96 7.12
C ARG A 175 -6.91 -1.17 6.76
N ILE A 176 -7.15 -1.94 5.70
CA ILE A 176 -8.51 -2.22 5.20
C ILE A 176 -9.19 -3.29 6.06
N SER A 177 -8.42 -4.22 6.63
CA SER A 177 -8.87 -5.17 7.64
C SER A 177 -7.68 -5.63 8.49
N GLU A 178 -7.91 -6.48 9.50
CA GLU A 178 -6.83 -7.13 10.26
C GLU A 178 -5.90 -8.00 9.39
N ASN A 179 -6.40 -8.43 8.23
CA ASN A 179 -5.76 -9.40 7.34
C ASN A 179 -5.32 -8.81 6.00
N PHE A 180 -5.56 -7.52 5.76
CA PHE A 180 -5.24 -6.87 4.49
C PHE A 180 -4.88 -5.41 4.69
N ALA A 181 -3.71 -5.02 4.19
CA ALA A 181 -3.26 -3.64 4.18
C ALA A 181 -2.58 -3.29 2.86
N ILE A 182 -2.62 -2.00 2.52
CA ILE A 182 -1.89 -1.42 1.40
C ILE A 182 -1.04 -0.30 1.97
N GLY A 183 0.23 -0.25 1.58
CA GLY A 183 1.18 0.77 2.04
C GLY A 183 1.83 1.47 0.87
N SER A 184 2.24 2.72 1.08
CA SER A 184 3.11 3.45 0.17
C SER A 184 4.14 4.23 0.96
N SER A 185 5.37 4.31 0.44
CA SER A 185 6.48 5.03 1.04
C SER A 185 7.23 5.80 -0.04
N ALA A 186 7.68 7.00 0.29
CA ALA A 186 8.53 7.84 -0.55
C ALA A 186 9.71 8.30 0.31
N LYS A 187 10.93 7.92 -0.06
CA LYS A 187 12.15 8.23 0.69
C LYS A 187 12.98 9.25 -0.07
N ASN A 188 13.67 10.11 0.67
CA ASN A 188 14.54 11.16 0.12
C ASN A 188 13.80 12.08 -0.88
N ILE A 189 12.56 12.47 -0.57
CA ILE A 189 11.69 13.24 -1.47
C ILE A 189 12.26 14.60 -1.88
N ASN A 190 13.29 15.06 -1.16
CA ASN A 190 14.00 16.31 -1.39
C ASN A 190 15.37 16.12 -2.06
N GLU A 191 15.69 14.92 -2.56
CA GLU A 191 16.95 14.57 -3.25
C GLU A 191 18.20 15.20 -2.59
N PRO A 192 18.47 14.90 -1.30
CA PRO A 192 19.53 15.58 -0.59
C PRO A 192 20.88 15.29 -1.22
N VAL A 193 21.73 16.31 -1.28
CA VAL A 193 23.07 16.24 -1.87
C VAL A 193 24.10 16.06 -0.77
N ILE A 194 25.02 15.11 -0.94
CA ILE A 194 26.18 14.91 -0.06
C ILE A 194 27.43 14.77 -0.91
N GLY A 195 28.46 15.55 -0.63
CA GLY A 195 29.59 15.77 -1.52
C GLY A 195 29.09 16.36 -2.84
N ASN A 196 29.31 15.63 -3.93
CA ASN A 196 28.83 16.00 -5.27
C ASN A 196 27.67 15.12 -5.76
N ASP A 197 27.23 14.17 -4.94
CA ASP A 197 26.25 13.15 -5.35
C ASP A 197 24.90 13.41 -4.70
N LYS A 198 23.84 13.10 -5.45
CA LYS A 198 22.47 13.06 -4.92
C LYS A 198 22.21 11.72 -4.26
N ILE A 199 21.55 11.73 -3.11
CA ILE A 199 20.96 10.52 -2.54
C ILE A 199 19.62 10.29 -3.25
N PRO A 200 19.42 9.14 -3.93
CA PRO A 200 18.30 8.93 -4.83
C PRO A 200 16.95 8.87 -4.10
N GLU A 201 15.91 9.37 -4.76
CA GLU A 201 14.53 9.16 -4.34
C GLU A 201 14.12 7.70 -4.54
N VAL A 202 13.34 7.17 -3.59
CA VAL A 202 12.81 5.79 -3.66
C VAL A 202 11.31 5.80 -3.39
N PHE A 203 10.53 5.30 -4.32
CA PHE A 203 9.10 5.08 -4.16
C PHE A 203 8.79 3.61 -4.06
N THR A 204 8.02 3.22 -3.05
CA THR A 204 7.60 1.84 -2.87
C THR A 204 6.12 1.77 -2.58
N VAL A 205 5.41 0.87 -3.26
CA VAL A 205 4.00 0.54 -2.97
C VAL A 205 3.92 -0.93 -2.63
N GLY A 206 3.19 -1.25 -1.56
CA GLY A 206 3.15 -2.59 -1.00
C GLY A 206 1.75 -3.08 -0.68
N ILE A 207 1.59 -4.39 -0.69
CA ILE A 207 0.41 -5.11 -0.25
C ILE A 207 0.81 -6.11 0.83
N PHE A 208 0.02 -6.15 1.89
CA PHE A 208 0.13 -7.14 2.96
C PHE A 208 -1.14 -7.97 3.04
N LEU A 209 -0.97 -9.29 3.14
CA LEU A 209 -2.05 -10.26 3.29
C LEU A 209 -1.76 -11.26 4.42
N ARG A 210 -2.76 -11.53 5.25
CA ARG A 210 -2.72 -12.55 6.31
C ARG A 210 -3.91 -13.50 6.15
N PRO A 211 -3.84 -14.46 5.21
CA PRO A 211 -4.98 -15.36 4.95
C PRO A 211 -5.31 -16.25 6.15
N LEU A 212 -4.30 -16.58 6.97
CA LEU A 212 -4.45 -17.38 8.18
C LEU A 212 -3.58 -16.79 9.30
N LYS A 213 -4.00 -16.98 10.55
CA LYS A 213 -3.23 -16.55 11.72
C LYS A 213 -1.83 -17.18 11.69
N GLY A 214 -0.80 -16.33 11.68
CA GLY A 214 0.59 -16.77 11.64
C GLY A 214 1.17 -16.97 10.24
N ILE A 215 0.43 -16.65 9.18
CA ILE A 215 0.94 -16.66 7.81
C ILE A 215 0.78 -15.25 7.23
N ASN A 216 1.91 -14.61 6.96
CA ASN A 216 1.99 -13.25 6.44
C ASN A 216 2.61 -13.31 5.03
N PHE A 217 2.00 -12.60 4.09
CA PHE A 217 2.52 -12.36 2.74
C PHE A 217 2.72 -10.86 2.55
N GLY A 218 3.87 -10.50 1.99
CA GLY A 218 4.21 -9.15 1.53
C GLY A 218 4.51 -9.18 0.03
N TRP A 219 4.04 -8.17 -0.67
CA TRP A 219 4.42 -7.90 -2.05
C TRP A 219 4.62 -6.40 -2.22
N ASP A 220 5.84 -5.99 -2.58
CA ASP A 220 6.18 -4.61 -2.81
C ASP A 220 6.69 -4.40 -4.25
N VAL A 221 6.41 -3.22 -4.80
CA VAL A 221 6.95 -2.69 -6.05
C VAL A 221 7.76 -1.46 -5.69
N GLU A 222 9.06 -1.52 -5.92
CA GLU A 222 10.01 -0.44 -5.61
C GLU A 222 10.55 0.17 -6.90
N LYS A 223 10.60 1.50 -6.92
CA LYS A 223 11.24 2.30 -7.96
C LYS A 223 12.21 3.25 -7.30
N THR A 224 13.49 2.93 -7.42
CA THR A 224 14.60 3.85 -7.12
C THR A 224 14.87 4.71 -8.35
N GLN A 225 15.18 5.98 -8.12
CA GLN A 225 15.62 6.91 -9.15
C GLN A 225 16.80 6.31 -9.94
N ASP A 226 16.75 6.42 -11.27
CA ASP A 226 17.75 5.92 -12.21
C ASP A 226 18.04 4.39 -12.18
N GLN A 227 17.23 3.60 -11.47
CA GLN A 227 17.31 2.13 -11.46
C GLN A 227 16.05 1.50 -12.10
N SER A 228 16.05 0.20 -12.39
CA SER A 228 14.83 -0.46 -12.86
C SER A 228 13.83 -0.65 -11.71
N VAL A 229 12.60 -1.05 -12.06
CA VAL A 229 11.61 -1.41 -11.04
C VAL A 229 12.00 -2.76 -10.45
N SER A 230 12.08 -2.84 -9.12
CA SER A 230 12.27 -4.10 -8.40
C SER A 230 10.96 -4.56 -7.77
N LEU A 231 10.63 -5.82 -7.96
CA LEU A 231 9.52 -6.49 -7.28
C LEU A 231 10.07 -7.30 -6.12
N HIS A 232 9.48 -7.14 -4.94
CA HIS A 232 9.86 -7.85 -3.71
C HIS A 232 8.68 -8.71 -3.24
N PHE A 233 8.92 -10.00 -3.04
CA PHE A 233 7.93 -10.94 -2.51
C PHE A 233 8.46 -11.60 -1.26
N GLY A 234 7.65 -11.64 -0.21
CA GLY A 234 8.07 -12.10 1.10
C GLY A 234 6.98 -12.87 1.82
N THR A 235 7.40 -13.87 2.58
CA THR A 235 6.51 -14.70 3.40
C THR A 235 7.08 -14.85 4.79
N GLU A 236 6.23 -14.80 5.81
CA GLU A 236 6.56 -15.11 7.20
C GLU A 236 5.56 -16.14 7.73
N PHE A 237 6.07 -17.31 8.10
CA PHE A 237 5.30 -18.43 8.64
C PHE A 237 5.67 -18.68 10.08
N ARG A 238 4.68 -18.62 10.97
CA ARG A 238 4.80 -18.99 12.37
C ARG A 238 4.55 -20.48 12.53
N ILE A 239 5.63 -21.23 12.76
CA ILE A 239 5.56 -22.69 12.97
C ILE A 239 5.12 -22.97 14.40
N LEU A 240 5.72 -22.28 15.37
CA LEU A 240 5.41 -22.36 16.80
C LEU A 240 5.20 -20.96 17.34
N GLU A 241 4.64 -20.81 18.55
CA GLU A 241 4.43 -19.48 19.14
C GLU A 241 5.73 -18.68 19.26
N PHE A 242 6.83 -19.37 19.53
CA PHE A 242 8.18 -18.83 19.68
C PHE A 242 9.06 -18.93 18.43
N PHE A 243 8.65 -19.62 17.35
CA PHE A 243 9.51 -19.88 16.20
C PHE A 243 8.83 -19.55 14.87
N LEU A 244 9.51 -18.74 14.06
CA LEU A 244 9.05 -18.27 12.77
C LEU A 244 10.11 -18.56 11.72
N ILE A 245 9.68 -18.83 10.49
CA ILE A 245 10.52 -18.88 9.31
C ILE A 245 10.06 -17.85 8.30
N ARG A 246 10.99 -17.37 7.48
CA ARG A 246 10.75 -16.38 6.44
C ARG A 246 11.49 -16.79 5.18
N SER A 247 10.89 -16.48 4.05
CA SER A 247 11.56 -16.55 2.76
C SER A 247 11.06 -15.44 1.86
N GLY A 248 11.91 -15.00 0.95
CA GLY A 248 11.55 -13.99 -0.04
C GLY A 248 12.41 -14.06 -1.29
N VAL A 249 11.96 -13.34 -2.30
CA VAL A 249 12.67 -13.12 -3.56
C VAL A 249 12.50 -11.65 -3.97
N GLN A 250 13.54 -11.08 -4.57
CA GLN A 250 13.50 -9.82 -5.29
C GLN A 250 14.02 -10.00 -6.72
N THR A 251 13.69 -9.08 -7.63
CA THR A 251 13.89 -9.25 -9.08
C THR A 251 14.93 -8.32 -9.72
N ASP A 252 15.27 -7.18 -9.11
CA ASP A 252 16.29 -6.27 -9.63
C ASP A 252 17.16 -5.67 -8.51
N PRO A 253 18.35 -6.21 -8.25
CA PRO A 253 18.88 -7.47 -8.79
C PRO A 253 18.14 -8.68 -8.24
N SER A 254 18.14 -9.79 -8.98
CA SER A 254 17.59 -11.06 -8.49
C SER A 254 18.33 -11.56 -7.26
N ARG A 255 17.64 -11.60 -6.11
CA ARG A 255 18.17 -12.10 -4.83
C ARG A 255 17.13 -12.91 -4.09
N PHE A 256 17.58 -13.84 -3.27
CA PHE A 256 16.76 -14.66 -2.40
C PHE A 256 17.10 -14.40 -0.94
N SER A 257 16.10 -14.49 -0.09
CA SER A 257 16.27 -14.44 1.34
C SER A 257 15.69 -15.66 2.03
N PHE A 258 16.36 -16.09 3.09
CA PHE A 258 15.80 -16.98 4.10
C PHE A 258 16.00 -16.33 5.46
N GLY A 259 15.07 -16.52 6.39
CA GLY A 259 15.25 -16.06 7.75
C GLY A 259 14.48 -16.87 8.75
N PHE A 260 14.82 -16.70 10.02
CA PHE A 260 14.05 -17.25 11.11
C PHE A 260 13.99 -16.26 12.27
N GLY A 261 12.97 -16.42 13.11
CA GLY A 261 12.77 -15.64 14.32
C GLY A 261 12.56 -16.57 15.51
N PHE A 262 13.23 -16.27 16.63
CA PHE A 262 13.01 -16.90 17.92
C PHE A 262 12.53 -15.87 18.93
N ASN A 263 11.33 -16.07 19.48
CA ASN A 263 10.65 -15.11 20.33
C ASN A 263 10.36 -15.72 21.70
N ARG A 264 10.85 -15.09 22.76
CA ARG A 264 10.60 -15.52 24.14
C ARG A 264 10.20 -14.32 24.98
N LYS A 265 8.91 -14.26 25.33
CA LYS A 265 8.30 -13.12 26.05
C LYS A 265 8.59 -11.81 25.28
N SER A 266 9.31 -10.89 25.91
CA SER A 266 9.69 -9.59 25.35
C SER A 266 10.93 -9.63 24.46
N LEU A 267 11.68 -10.74 24.43
CA LEU A 267 12.91 -10.85 23.65
C LEU A 267 12.65 -11.51 22.30
N TYR A 268 13.10 -10.87 21.23
CA TYR A 268 12.95 -11.32 19.85
C TYR A 268 14.32 -11.37 19.21
N PHE A 269 14.70 -12.53 18.73
CA PHE A 269 15.91 -12.72 17.93
C PHE A 269 15.50 -13.03 16.50
N ASP A 270 16.03 -12.30 15.53
CA ASP A 270 15.80 -12.56 14.11
C ASP A 270 17.15 -12.74 13.41
N TYR A 271 17.18 -13.71 12.50
CA TYR A 271 18.30 -13.95 11.59
C TYR A 271 17.80 -13.94 10.16
N ALA A 272 18.61 -13.39 9.25
CA ALA A 272 18.38 -13.49 7.81
C ALA A 272 19.69 -13.78 7.06
N TYR A 273 19.55 -14.62 6.05
CA TYR A 273 20.49 -14.88 4.99
C TYR A 273 19.97 -14.24 3.72
N PHE A 274 20.82 -13.50 2.99
CA PHE A 274 20.42 -12.78 1.78
C PHE A 274 21.50 -12.89 0.72
N THR A 275 21.16 -13.47 -0.43
CA THR A 275 22.14 -13.73 -1.49
C THR A 275 22.56 -12.43 -2.19
N HIS A 276 23.83 -12.30 -2.54
CA HIS A 276 24.28 -11.27 -3.48
C HIS A 276 24.52 -11.90 -4.87
N PRO A 277 24.22 -11.21 -6.00
CA PRO A 277 24.40 -11.77 -7.34
C PRO A 277 25.86 -12.09 -7.69
N THR A 278 26.81 -11.38 -7.08
CA THR A 278 28.24 -11.46 -7.44
C THR A 278 29.19 -11.64 -6.25
N MET A 279 28.74 -11.34 -5.03
CA MET A 279 29.56 -11.35 -3.82
C MET A 279 29.02 -12.44 -2.89
N ASP A 280 29.68 -12.64 -1.75
CA ASP A 280 29.14 -13.50 -0.72
C ASP A 280 27.82 -12.95 -0.16
N ALA A 281 27.02 -13.86 0.37
CA ALA A 281 25.74 -13.52 0.95
C ALA A 281 25.89 -12.76 2.28
N ASP A 282 24.89 -11.95 2.59
CA ASP A 282 24.80 -11.24 3.85
C ASP A 282 24.18 -12.13 4.94
N HIS A 283 24.74 -12.01 6.14
CA HIS A 283 24.22 -12.62 7.36
C HIS A 283 23.83 -11.50 8.34
N VAL A 284 22.53 -11.34 8.55
CA VAL A 284 21.97 -10.25 9.35
C VAL A 284 21.36 -10.79 10.63
N PHE A 285 21.75 -10.21 11.76
CA PHE A 285 21.29 -10.58 13.09
C PHE A 285 20.60 -9.38 13.73
N SER A 286 19.38 -9.58 14.22
CA SER A 286 18.65 -8.55 14.95
C SER A 286 18.21 -9.06 16.31
N LEU A 287 18.29 -8.20 17.31
CA LEU A 287 17.76 -8.44 18.65
C LEU A 287 16.79 -7.30 18.98
N SER A 288 15.59 -7.64 19.42
CA SER A 288 14.57 -6.66 19.80
C SER A 288 14.00 -6.94 21.19
N ILE A 289 13.65 -5.87 21.89
CA ILE A 289 12.93 -5.89 23.15
C ILE A 289 11.59 -5.20 22.91
N LYS A 290 10.49 -5.93 23.12
CA LYS A 290 9.12 -5.42 23.04
C LYS A 290 8.48 -5.47 24.43
N THR A 291 8.08 -4.33 25.00
CA THR A 291 7.45 -4.34 26.34
C THR A 291 6.06 -4.92 26.31
N SER A 292 5.34 -4.71 25.20
CA SER A 292 3.99 -5.22 25.05
C SER A 292 3.95 -6.73 24.81
N LEU A 293 2.93 -7.37 25.37
CA LEU A 293 2.51 -8.71 24.99
C LEU A 293 1.60 -8.71 23.75
N GLU A 294 1.03 -7.55 23.42
CA GLU A 294 0.29 -7.34 22.17
C GLU A 294 1.27 -7.22 21.00
N LYS A 295 0.88 -7.75 19.83
CA LYS A 295 1.76 -7.76 18.65
C LYS A 295 1.66 -6.50 17.81
N GLU A 296 0.49 -5.88 17.79
CA GLU A 296 0.16 -4.66 17.06
C GLU A 296 -0.83 -3.88 17.91
N ALA A 297 -0.73 -2.55 17.89
CA ALA A 297 -1.73 -1.67 18.48
C ALA A 297 -3.11 -1.92 17.84
N VAL A 298 -4.14 -1.98 18.67
CA VAL A 298 -5.52 -2.08 18.18
C VAL A 298 -5.88 -0.78 17.46
N ILE A 299 -5.94 -0.85 16.13
CA ILE A 299 -6.50 0.22 15.30
C ILE A 299 -7.96 -0.14 15.11
N GLU A 300 -8.83 0.55 15.84
CA GLU A 300 -10.27 0.31 15.78
C GLU A 300 -10.78 0.55 14.35
N TYR A 301 -11.00 -0.53 13.61
CA TYR A 301 -11.70 -0.51 12.34
C TYR A 301 -13.18 -0.68 12.65
N LYS A 302 -13.96 0.40 12.57
CA LYS A 302 -15.41 0.28 12.46
C LYS A 302 -15.70 0.06 10.99
N PRO A 303 -16.07 -1.18 10.57
CA PRO A 303 -16.47 -1.38 9.19
C PRO A 303 -17.60 -0.40 8.92
N LYS A 304 -17.51 0.40 7.84
CA LYS A 304 -18.68 1.13 7.37
C LYS A 304 -19.78 0.09 7.26
N GLU A 305 -20.82 0.20 8.09
CA GLU A 305 -21.98 -0.66 7.99
C GLU A 305 -22.34 -0.69 6.51
N LYS A 306 -22.38 -1.89 5.92
CA LYS A 306 -23.06 -2.03 4.63
C LYS A 306 -24.40 -1.39 4.91
N LYS A 307 -24.68 -0.21 4.35
CA LYS A 307 -26.03 0.30 4.30
C LYS A 307 -26.79 -0.82 3.63
N THR A 308 -27.48 -1.62 4.43
CA THR A 308 -28.47 -2.56 3.93
C THR A 308 -29.35 -1.62 3.14
N ARG A 309 -29.26 -1.70 1.81
CA ARG A 309 -30.25 -1.05 0.97
C ARG A 309 -31.52 -1.75 1.41
N GLN A 310 -32.24 -1.14 2.35
CA GLN A 310 -33.61 -1.51 2.58
C GLN A 310 -34.22 -1.48 1.18
N PRO A 311 -34.86 -2.57 0.73
CA PRO A 311 -35.61 -2.54 -0.51
C PRO A 311 -36.45 -1.28 -0.45
N ARG A 312 -36.21 -0.36 -1.38
CA ARG A 312 -36.90 0.92 -1.42
C ARG A 312 -38.37 0.58 -1.63
N THR A 313 -39.11 0.56 -0.53
CA THR A 313 -40.54 0.30 -0.41
C THR A 313 -41.03 -1.00 -1.07
N THR A 314 -41.52 -1.94 -0.25
CA THR A 314 -42.71 -2.70 -0.62
C THR A 314 -43.75 -1.66 -1.06
N ARG A 315 -44.10 -1.67 -2.34
CA ARG A 315 -45.15 -0.83 -2.90
C ARG A 315 -46.41 -1.11 -2.10
N LYS A 316 -46.76 -0.24 -1.14
CA LYS A 316 -48.07 -0.26 -0.48
C LYS A 316 -49.10 -0.18 -1.60
N LYS A 317 -49.94 -1.20 -1.67
CA LYS A 317 -51.12 -1.25 -2.52
C LYS A 317 -51.91 0.03 -2.25
N ALA A 318 -52.05 0.88 -3.26
CA ALA A 318 -52.77 2.14 -3.13
C ALA A 318 -54.24 1.82 -2.82
N GLU A 319 -54.72 2.30 -1.69
CA GLU A 319 -56.14 2.34 -1.36
C GLU A 319 -56.80 3.41 -2.23
N GLU A 320 -57.93 3.04 -2.81
CA GLU A 320 -58.77 3.81 -3.71
C GLU A 320 -59.30 5.09 -3.03
N LYS A 321 -59.24 6.21 -3.76
CA LYS A 321 -60.04 7.41 -3.47
C LYS A 321 -61.19 7.50 -4.47
N PRO A 322 -62.36 8.04 -4.07
CA PRO A 322 -63.57 7.96 -4.87
C PRO A 322 -63.57 8.96 -6.03
N ALA A 323 -64.41 8.61 -7.01
CA ALA A 323 -64.66 9.27 -8.27
C ALA A 323 -65.01 10.76 -8.14
N VAL A 324 -64.49 11.56 -9.07
CA VAL A 324 -65.08 12.82 -9.51
C VAL A 324 -65.26 12.73 -11.01
N GLU A 325 -66.46 13.09 -11.44
CA GLU A 325 -67.03 13.00 -12.78
C GLU A 325 -66.32 13.87 -13.82
N GLU A 326 -66.63 13.49 -15.06
CA GLU A 326 -66.10 13.87 -16.35
C GLU A 326 -66.01 15.37 -16.63
N THR A 327 -64.94 15.73 -17.35
CA THR A 327 -65.05 16.74 -18.41
C THR A 327 -64.14 16.30 -19.57
N GLU A 328 -64.76 15.95 -20.69
CA GLU A 328 -64.08 15.73 -21.97
C GLU A 328 -63.40 17.04 -22.43
N ALA A 329 -62.12 16.96 -22.81
CA ALA A 329 -61.61 17.36 -24.14
C ALA A 329 -60.10 17.66 -24.16
N GLN A 330 -59.44 17.13 -25.20
CA GLN A 330 -58.18 17.52 -25.83
C GLN A 330 -56.84 17.03 -25.25
N GLN A 331 -56.30 15.98 -25.88
CA GLN A 331 -54.86 15.76 -25.99
C GLN A 331 -54.20 16.92 -26.78
N PRO A 332 -53.04 17.39 -26.31
CA PRO A 332 -51.95 17.65 -27.24
C PRO A 332 -50.69 16.94 -26.73
N SER A 333 -50.26 15.90 -27.45
CA SER A 333 -48.92 15.32 -27.34
C SER A 333 -47.90 16.28 -27.99
N LEU A 334 -47.63 17.41 -27.32
CA LEU A 334 -46.63 18.37 -27.77
C LEU A 334 -45.23 17.81 -27.50
N LYS A 335 -44.66 17.14 -28.51
CA LYS A 335 -43.23 16.83 -28.54
C LYS A 335 -42.42 18.13 -28.49
N VAL A 336 -41.37 18.16 -27.69
CA VAL A 336 -40.50 19.32 -27.51
C VAL A 336 -39.64 19.50 -28.76
N ASN A 337 -39.72 20.67 -29.41
CA ASN A 337 -38.94 20.95 -30.60
C ASN A 337 -37.50 21.35 -30.24
N ILE A 338 -36.51 20.53 -30.61
CA ILE A 338 -35.12 20.76 -30.19
C ILE A 338 -34.47 21.96 -30.88
N ASN A 339 -35.05 22.48 -31.97
CA ASN A 339 -34.56 23.68 -32.67
C ASN A 339 -35.13 24.99 -32.11
N THR A 340 -36.30 24.96 -31.47
CA THR A 340 -36.97 26.17 -30.94
C THR A 340 -37.11 26.20 -29.43
N ALA A 341 -37.03 25.05 -28.74
CA ALA A 341 -37.29 24.96 -27.31
C ALA A 341 -36.33 25.82 -26.47
N SER A 342 -36.85 26.41 -25.39
CA SER A 342 -36.05 27.15 -24.41
C SER A 342 -35.21 26.20 -23.54
N VAL A 343 -34.27 26.75 -22.76
CA VAL A 343 -33.48 25.97 -21.80
C VAL A 343 -34.41 25.30 -20.78
N GLU A 344 -35.41 26.03 -20.30
CA GLU A 344 -36.41 25.56 -19.33
C GLU A 344 -37.24 24.42 -19.92
N GLU A 345 -37.70 24.56 -21.16
CA GLU A 345 -38.47 23.51 -21.86
C GLU A 345 -37.63 22.24 -22.07
N LEU A 346 -36.35 22.38 -22.44
CA LEU A 346 -35.45 21.24 -22.59
C LEU A 346 -35.15 20.54 -21.26
N THR A 347 -35.15 21.26 -20.13
CA THR A 347 -34.96 20.63 -18.81
C THR A 347 -36.13 19.77 -18.34
N THR A 348 -37.29 19.86 -18.99
CA THR A 348 -38.42 18.97 -18.72
C THR A 348 -38.17 17.53 -19.21
N LEU A 349 -37.18 17.34 -20.10
CA LEU A 349 -36.86 16.04 -20.67
C LEU A 349 -36.05 15.16 -19.70
N PRO A 350 -36.39 13.86 -19.56
CA PRO A 350 -35.73 12.96 -18.63
C PRO A 350 -34.25 12.77 -18.98
N GLY A 351 -33.36 13.25 -18.10
CA GLY A 351 -31.90 13.14 -18.28
C GLY A 351 -31.25 14.38 -18.90
N ILE A 352 -32.01 15.43 -19.19
CA ILE A 352 -31.51 16.74 -19.62
C ILE A 352 -31.57 17.71 -18.44
N GLY A 353 -30.43 18.00 -17.82
CA GLY A 353 -30.30 19.06 -16.83
C GLY A 353 -29.96 20.42 -17.46
N ALA A 354 -29.99 21.50 -16.68
CA ALA A 354 -29.73 22.86 -17.17
C ALA A 354 -28.42 23.00 -17.97
N VAL A 355 -27.36 22.32 -17.55
CA VAL A 355 -26.07 22.30 -18.26
C VAL A 355 -26.18 21.64 -19.65
N MET A 356 -26.99 20.60 -19.75
CA MET A 356 -27.19 19.85 -20.99
C MET A 356 -28.12 20.60 -21.94
N ALA A 357 -29.21 21.17 -21.41
CA ALA A 357 -30.13 22.04 -22.15
C ALA A 357 -29.38 23.23 -22.76
N LYS A 358 -28.52 23.89 -21.97
CA LYS A 358 -27.69 25.00 -22.46
C LYS A 358 -26.80 24.57 -23.64
N ARG A 359 -26.14 23.41 -23.55
CA ARG A 359 -25.31 22.89 -24.65
C ARG A 359 -26.08 22.59 -25.92
N ILE A 360 -27.32 22.11 -25.81
CA ILE A 360 -28.17 21.86 -26.99
C ILE A 360 -28.49 23.20 -27.69
N VAL A 361 -28.78 24.25 -26.91
CA VAL A 361 -29.02 25.61 -27.42
C VAL A 361 -27.75 26.22 -28.02
N ASP A 362 -26.61 26.09 -27.34
CA ASP A 362 -25.33 26.60 -27.82
C ASP A 362 -24.96 25.91 -29.15
N TYR A 363 -25.10 24.58 -29.23
CA TYR A 363 -24.77 23.80 -30.42
C TYR A 363 -25.60 24.21 -31.66
N ARG A 364 -26.93 24.38 -31.51
CA ARG A 364 -27.79 24.82 -32.64
C ARG A 364 -27.58 26.28 -33.03
N THR A 365 -26.96 27.08 -32.16
CA THR A 365 -26.63 28.50 -32.43
C THR A 365 -25.29 28.64 -33.16
N GLU A 366 -24.32 27.76 -32.87
CA GLU A 366 -22.96 27.84 -33.40
C GLU A 366 -22.72 27.05 -34.70
N GLN A 367 -23.39 25.91 -34.90
CA GLN A 367 -23.03 24.96 -35.96
C GLN A 367 -24.04 24.98 -37.12
N GLU A 368 -25.30 24.65 -36.86
CA GLU A 368 -26.48 24.77 -37.73
C GLU A 368 -27.66 24.11 -36.97
N GLN A 369 -28.91 24.37 -37.37
CA GLN A 369 -30.07 23.71 -36.76
C GLN A 369 -30.00 22.19 -36.94
N PHE A 370 -30.52 21.43 -35.98
CA PHE A 370 -30.59 19.96 -36.09
C PHE A 370 -31.47 19.58 -37.29
N GLY A 371 -31.01 18.66 -38.13
CA GLY A 371 -31.74 18.17 -39.31
C GLY A 371 -32.55 16.90 -39.02
N SER A 372 -32.08 16.10 -38.07
CA SER A 372 -32.81 14.96 -37.52
C SER A 372 -32.67 14.89 -36.00
N ILE A 373 -33.53 14.10 -35.36
CA ILE A 373 -33.51 13.95 -33.89
C ILE A 373 -32.17 13.33 -33.45
N GLU A 374 -31.63 12.42 -34.26
CA GLU A 374 -30.36 11.73 -34.05
C GLU A 374 -29.15 12.67 -34.01
N ASP A 375 -29.24 13.86 -34.62
CA ASP A 375 -28.17 14.85 -34.59
C ASP A 375 -27.84 15.34 -33.18
N LEU A 376 -28.73 15.14 -32.21
CA LEU A 376 -28.45 15.40 -30.79
C LEU A 376 -27.23 14.61 -30.28
N LEU A 377 -26.91 13.46 -30.86
CA LEU A 377 -25.73 12.67 -30.49
C LEU A 377 -24.41 13.38 -30.84
N LYS A 378 -24.44 14.41 -31.70
CA LYS A 378 -23.27 15.25 -32.01
C LYS A 378 -23.00 16.29 -30.92
N VAL A 379 -23.98 16.57 -30.05
CA VAL A 379 -23.82 17.53 -28.94
C VAL A 379 -22.80 16.99 -27.93
N PRO A 380 -21.77 17.77 -27.55
CA PRO A 380 -20.75 17.31 -26.61
C PRO A 380 -21.33 16.79 -25.29
N ARG A 381 -20.89 15.57 -24.93
CA ARG A 381 -21.36 14.79 -23.76
C ARG A 381 -22.80 14.27 -23.83
N MET A 382 -23.47 14.34 -25.00
CA MET A 382 -24.67 13.53 -25.25
C MET A 382 -24.31 12.05 -25.34
N THR A 383 -25.05 11.21 -24.64
CA THR A 383 -24.85 9.76 -24.63
C THR A 383 -26.09 9.07 -25.20
N ARG A 384 -25.88 7.91 -25.84
CA ARG A 384 -26.97 7.11 -26.40
C ARG A 384 -28.05 6.77 -25.37
N ARG A 385 -27.64 6.51 -24.12
CA ARG A 385 -28.53 6.20 -23.00
C ARG A 385 -29.50 7.35 -22.62
N ILE A 386 -29.09 8.60 -22.84
CA ILE A 386 -29.97 9.76 -22.61
C ILE A 386 -30.89 9.93 -23.81
N TYR A 387 -30.33 9.82 -25.03
CA TYR A 387 -31.07 9.88 -26.28
C TYR A 387 -32.26 8.91 -26.34
N ASP A 388 -32.04 7.62 -26.05
CA ASP A 388 -33.08 6.59 -26.12
C ASP A 388 -34.26 6.86 -25.16
N LYS A 389 -34.08 7.69 -24.13
CA LYS A 389 -35.14 8.07 -23.18
C LYS A 389 -35.99 9.23 -23.67
N ILE A 390 -35.46 10.05 -24.57
CA ILE A 390 -36.07 11.31 -25.01
C ILE A 390 -36.50 11.28 -26.48
N GLU A 391 -36.04 10.32 -27.27
CA GLU A 391 -36.33 10.23 -28.72
C GLU A 391 -37.84 10.27 -29.04
N GLY A 392 -38.69 9.68 -28.19
CA GLY A 392 -40.14 9.72 -28.35
C GLY A 392 -40.81 11.04 -27.95
N MET A 393 -40.09 11.93 -27.26
CA MET A 393 -40.60 13.16 -26.66
C MET A 393 -40.15 14.43 -27.39
N ILE A 394 -39.37 14.30 -28.47
CA ILE A 394 -38.74 15.40 -29.18
C ILE A 394 -39.05 15.41 -30.67
N THR A 395 -38.92 16.57 -31.31
CA THR A 395 -39.17 16.78 -32.75
C THR A 395 -38.22 17.83 -33.34
N VAL A 396 -38.09 17.86 -34.66
CA VAL A 396 -37.17 18.72 -35.44
C VAL A 396 -37.93 19.57 -36.47
N GLY A 397 -39.26 19.68 -36.35
CA GLY A 397 -40.09 20.46 -37.27
C GLY A 397 -39.67 21.93 -37.36
N ARG A 398 -39.89 22.56 -38.51
CA ARG A 398 -39.67 24.00 -38.70
C ARG A 398 -40.57 24.86 -37.83
#